data_AF-A0A259HIF2-F1
#
_entry.id   AF-A0A259HIF2-F1
#
_cell.length_a   1.000
_cell.length_b   1.000
_cell.length_c   1.000
_cell.angle_alpha   90.00
_cell.angle_beta   90.00
_cell.angle_gamma   90.00
#
_symmetry.space_group_name_H-M   'P 1'
#
loop_
_entity.id
_entity.type
_entity.pdbx_description
1 polymer ?
#
loop_
_entity_poly.entity_id
_entity_poly.type
_entity_poly.pdbx_seq_one_letter_code
_entity_poly.pdbx_strand_id
1 'polypeptide(L)'
;PLTYNDHTLFHMLRHFESIHEPAQNCLLERGYQPAAIDAALAFPGSRFHTSFAQDLKQLEQQMQLCIMQTIHSNPGYQHWQISFDKQQFPNGIGTLGVVPLVNLENLGARNLMQKFNRGILMQHATVDVLPNSWEMSVVVKQQKNYYLLITAFPGLPSMPLPKLYLETEFNSACRLYWNSHVFLEIGKG
;
A
#
# COMPACT_ATOMS: atom_id res chain seq x y z
N PRO A 1 -9.57 17.53 9.05
CA PRO A 1 -10.30 16.45 8.36
C PRO A 1 -9.38 15.79 7.32
N LEU A 2 -9.58 14.49 7.06
CA LEU A 2 -8.93 13.80 5.94
C LEU A 2 -9.75 14.05 4.66
N THR A 3 -9.10 14.31 3.55
CA THR A 3 -9.74 14.51 2.24
C THR A 3 -8.96 13.79 1.15
N TYR A 4 -9.59 13.54 0.01
CA TYR A 4 -8.96 12.93 -1.16
C TYR A 4 -9.60 13.46 -2.45
N ASN A 5 -8.84 13.41 -3.55
CA ASN A 5 -9.33 13.76 -4.88
C ASN A 5 -9.54 12.48 -5.71
N ASP A 6 -10.07 12.62 -6.93
CA ASP A 6 -10.36 11.49 -7.81
C ASP A 6 -9.12 10.67 -8.16
N HIS A 7 -7.96 11.33 -8.31
CA HIS A 7 -6.71 10.62 -8.54
C HIS A 7 -6.33 9.73 -7.35
N THR A 8 -6.46 10.23 -6.11
CA THR A 8 -6.25 9.42 -4.90
C THR A 8 -7.27 8.30 -4.82
N LEU A 9 -8.54 8.56 -5.10
CA LEU A 9 -9.59 7.53 -5.08
C LEU A 9 -9.25 6.38 -6.03
N PHE A 10 -8.88 6.69 -7.28
CA PHE A 10 -8.47 5.68 -8.25
C PHE A 10 -7.13 5.03 -7.90
N HIS A 11 -6.15 5.79 -7.39
CA HIS A 11 -4.86 5.28 -6.93
C HIS A 11 -5.03 4.20 -5.86
N MET A 12 -6.01 4.37 -4.96
CA MET A 12 -6.23 3.50 -3.81
C MET A 12 -6.79 2.12 -4.17
N LEU A 13 -7.35 1.94 -5.36
CA LEU A 13 -7.88 0.64 -5.82
C LEU A 13 -6.82 -0.47 -5.76
N ARG A 14 -5.57 -0.13 -6.06
CA ARG A 14 -4.43 -1.07 -5.99
C ARG A 14 -4.18 -1.66 -4.59
N HIS A 15 -4.76 -1.04 -3.57
CA HIS A 15 -4.57 -1.39 -2.17
C HIS A 15 -5.79 -2.09 -1.58
N PHE A 16 -6.78 -2.46 -2.38
CA PHE A 16 -7.93 -3.25 -1.94
C PHE A 16 -7.97 -4.58 -2.70
N GLU A 17 -8.43 -5.65 -2.05
CA GLU A 17 -8.72 -6.92 -2.74
C GLU A 17 -9.91 -6.81 -3.71
N SER A 18 -10.87 -5.95 -3.38
CA SER A 18 -12.03 -5.62 -4.21
C SER A 18 -12.54 -4.23 -3.86
N ILE A 19 -13.40 -3.69 -4.71
CA ILE A 19 -14.07 -2.42 -4.48
C ILE A 19 -15.53 -2.63 -4.07
N HIS A 20 -16.00 -1.84 -3.12
CA HIS A 20 -17.41 -1.79 -2.74
C HIS A 20 -18.25 -1.06 -3.83
N GLU A 21 -19.41 -1.61 -4.17
CA GLU A 21 -20.21 -1.20 -5.33
C GLU A 21 -20.51 0.31 -5.40
N PRO A 22 -20.93 1.02 -4.33
CA PRO A 22 -21.12 2.47 -4.36
C PRO A 22 -19.87 3.25 -4.74
N ALA A 23 -18.68 2.81 -4.30
CA ALA A 23 -17.43 3.45 -4.67
C ALA A 23 -17.07 3.20 -6.15
N GLN A 24 -17.37 1.99 -6.65
CA GLN A 24 -17.20 1.65 -8.06
C GLN A 24 -18.11 2.49 -8.95
N ASN A 25 -19.40 2.59 -8.62
CA ASN A 25 -20.37 3.40 -9.35
C ASN A 25 -19.94 4.87 -9.39
N CYS A 26 -19.42 5.40 -8.28
CA CYS A 26 -18.90 6.76 -8.23
C CYS A 26 -17.72 7.00 -9.18
N LEU A 27 -16.85 6.01 -9.40
CA LEU A 27 -15.78 6.09 -10.40
C LEU A 27 -16.32 6.03 -11.83
N LEU A 28 -17.30 5.16 -12.09
CA LEU A 28 -17.94 5.03 -13.40
C LEU A 28 -18.65 6.34 -13.80
N GLU A 29 -19.39 6.95 -12.87
CA GLU A 29 -20.05 8.25 -13.06
C GLU A 29 -19.06 9.40 -13.34
N ARG A 30 -17.83 9.29 -12.82
CA ARG A 30 -16.73 10.22 -13.09
C ARG A 30 -15.96 9.93 -14.39
N GLY A 31 -16.40 8.94 -15.17
CA GLY A 31 -15.86 8.62 -16.49
C GLY A 31 -14.72 7.61 -16.51
N TYR A 32 -14.37 7.00 -15.37
CA TYR A 32 -13.40 5.91 -15.35
C TYR A 32 -13.95 4.68 -16.05
N GLN A 33 -13.15 4.06 -16.91
CA GLN A 33 -13.56 2.86 -17.65
C GLN A 33 -13.48 1.60 -16.75
N PRO A 34 -14.42 0.65 -16.86
CA PRO A 34 -14.38 -0.60 -16.09
C PRO A 34 -13.03 -1.32 -16.19
N ALA A 35 -12.48 -1.44 -17.41
CA ALA A 35 -11.18 -2.08 -17.62
C ALA A 35 -10.01 -1.37 -16.89
N ALA A 36 -10.10 -0.05 -16.70
CA ALA A 36 -9.08 0.70 -15.95
C ALA A 36 -9.22 0.45 -14.43
N ILE A 37 -10.45 0.32 -13.93
CA ILE A 37 -10.73 -0.05 -12.53
C ILE A 37 -10.21 -1.47 -12.26
N ASP A 38 -10.53 -2.42 -13.14
CA ASP A 38 -10.07 -3.81 -13.03
C ASP A 38 -8.53 -3.90 -13.07
N ALA A 39 -7.90 -3.16 -13.99
CA ALA A 39 -6.44 -3.09 -14.07
C ALA A 39 -5.81 -2.47 -12.81
N ALA A 40 -6.45 -1.49 -12.20
CA ALA A 40 -5.97 -0.89 -10.96
C ALA A 40 -6.09 -1.87 -9.76
N LEU A 41 -7.19 -2.61 -9.67
CA LEU A 41 -7.41 -3.67 -8.65
C LEU A 41 -6.46 -4.86 -8.83
N ALA A 42 -6.12 -5.19 -10.08
CA ALA A 42 -5.21 -6.30 -10.39
C ALA A 42 -3.73 -5.96 -10.14
N PHE A 43 -3.40 -4.70 -9.80
CA PHE A 43 -2.02 -4.29 -9.60
C PHE A 43 -1.42 -5.00 -8.37
N PRO A 44 -0.26 -5.69 -8.49
CA PRO A 44 0.36 -6.37 -7.35
C PRO A 44 0.80 -5.40 -6.25
N GLY A 45 0.65 -5.81 -4.99
CA GLY A 45 1.10 -5.03 -3.84
C GLY A 45 0.41 -5.42 -2.55
N SER A 46 0.63 -4.61 -1.50
CA SER A 46 -0.09 -4.75 -0.24
C SER A 46 -1.55 -4.32 -0.41
N ARG A 47 -2.48 -5.15 0.06
CA ARG A 47 -3.92 -4.99 -0.14
C ARG A 47 -4.70 -5.24 1.14
N PHE A 48 -5.65 -4.37 1.46
CA PHE A 48 -6.61 -4.55 2.54
C PHE A 48 -7.54 -5.71 2.22
N HIS A 49 -7.85 -6.50 3.25
CA HIS A 49 -8.83 -7.56 3.14
C HIS A 49 -10.23 -6.97 2.95
N THR A 50 -11.08 -7.67 2.21
CA THR A 50 -12.49 -7.28 2.06
C THR A 50 -13.24 -7.19 3.38
N SER A 51 -12.85 -8.00 4.37
CA SER A 51 -13.41 -7.97 5.73
C SER A 51 -12.99 -6.73 6.54
N PHE A 52 -11.98 -5.98 6.10
CA PHE A 52 -11.48 -4.79 6.77
C PHE A 52 -11.98 -3.50 6.10
N ALA A 53 -11.69 -3.34 4.80
CA ALA A 53 -12.13 -2.21 4.00
C ALA A 53 -12.06 -2.54 2.50
N GLN A 54 -13.04 -2.05 1.74
CA GLN A 54 -13.14 -2.18 0.28
C GLN A 54 -13.17 -0.81 -0.43
N ASP A 55 -13.21 0.29 0.33
CA ASP A 55 -13.15 1.65 -0.21
C ASP A 55 -12.55 2.62 0.82
N LEU A 56 -12.33 3.86 0.40
CA LEU A 56 -11.77 4.91 1.27
C LEU A 56 -12.69 5.31 2.41
N LYS A 57 -14.01 5.18 2.25
CA LYS A 57 -14.97 5.56 3.29
C LYS A 57 -14.93 4.56 4.44
N GLN A 58 -14.93 3.27 4.13
CA GLN A 58 -14.75 2.21 5.11
C GLN A 58 -13.37 2.32 5.79
N LEU A 59 -12.32 2.59 5.01
CA LEU A 59 -10.98 2.76 5.56
C LEU A 59 -10.91 3.94 6.56
N GLU A 60 -11.54 5.07 6.22
CA GLU A 60 -11.62 6.23 7.12
C GLU A 60 -12.37 5.90 8.42
N GLN A 61 -13.42 5.08 8.36
CA GLN A 61 -14.12 4.61 9.55
C GLN A 61 -13.21 3.76 10.45
N GLN A 62 -12.40 2.87 9.87
CA GLN A 62 -11.41 2.10 10.65
C GLN A 62 -10.38 3.02 11.31
N MET A 63 -9.89 4.03 10.58
CA MET A 63 -8.93 5.00 11.11
C MET A 63 -9.45 5.80 12.30
N GLN A 64 -10.75 6.15 12.32
CA GLN A 64 -11.35 6.92 13.41
C GLN A 64 -11.39 6.18 14.75
N LEU A 65 -11.26 4.85 14.73
CA LEU A 65 -11.30 3.99 15.92
C LEU A 65 -9.92 3.72 16.53
N CYS A 66 -8.85 4.24 15.92
CA CYS A 66 -7.49 3.86 16.26
C CYS A 66 -6.62 5.04 16.71
N ILE A 67 -5.57 4.71 17.48
CA ILE A 67 -4.52 5.66 17.84
C ILE A 67 -3.50 5.68 16.70
N MET A 68 -3.23 6.87 16.17
CA MET A 68 -2.28 7.08 15.08
C MET A 68 -0.94 7.56 15.62
N GLN A 69 0.13 6.88 15.25
CA GLN A 69 1.49 7.36 15.51
C GLN A 69 2.01 8.12 14.29
N THR A 70 2.41 9.37 14.48
CA THR A 70 3.14 10.10 13.43
C THR A 70 4.60 9.70 13.45
N ILE A 71 5.14 9.32 12.29
CA ILE A 71 6.55 8.95 12.13
C ILE A 71 7.30 10.00 11.28
N HIS A 72 8.63 9.91 11.29
CA HIS A 72 9.47 10.81 10.51
C HIS A 72 9.11 10.77 9.02
N SER A 73 9.01 11.95 8.40
CA SER A 73 8.56 12.11 7.02
C SER A 73 9.19 13.36 6.39
N ASN A 74 9.17 13.40 5.06
CA ASN A 74 9.70 14.54 4.32
C ASN A 74 8.86 15.82 4.58
N PRO A 75 9.48 17.01 4.50
CA PRO A 75 8.77 18.28 4.68
C PRO A 75 7.50 18.38 3.82
N GLY A 76 6.37 18.72 4.45
CA GLY A 76 5.06 18.87 3.80
C GLY A 76 4.23 17.59 3.72
N TYR A 77 4.81 16.43 4.05
CA TYR A 77 4.09 15.16 4.20
C TYR A 77 4.06 14.74 5.67
N GLN A 78 3.07 13.95 6.03
CA GLN A 78 3.05 13.20 7.28
C GLN A 78 2.81 11.73 6.96
N HIS A 79 3.51 10.88 7.70
CA HIS A 79 3.32 9.45 7.65
C HIS A 79 2.71 9.04 8.98
N TRP A 80 1.56 8.39 8.92
CA TRP A 80 0.89 7.82 10.08
C TRP A 80 1.01 6.30 10.02
N GLN A 81 1.39 5.71 11.13
CA GLN A 81 1.37 4.28 11.35
C GLN A 81 0.27 3.97 12.35
N ILE A 82 -0.52 2.94 12.04
CA ILE A 82 -1.66 2.52 12.84
C ILE A 82 -1.55 1.01 13.04
N SER A 83 -1.54 0.58 14.30
CA SER A 83 -1.57 -0.82 14.70
C SER A 83 -2.99 -1.23 15.07
N PHE A 84 -3.39 -2.42 14.62
CA PHE A 84 -4.72 -2.98 14.87
C PHE A 84 -4.61 -4.19 15.80
N ASP A 85 -5.61 -4.34 16.67
CA ASP A 85 -5.65 -5.45 17.62
C ASP A 85 -5.86 -6.80 16.92
N LYS A 86 -5.09 -7.81 17.34
CA LYS A 86 -5.13 -9.14 16.73
C LYS A 86 -6.37 -9.94 17.11
N GLN A 87 -6.99 -9.65 18.25
CA GLN A 87 -8.25 -10.31 18.65
C GLN A 87 -9.42 -9.78 17.82
N GLN A 88 -9.43 -8.47 17.53
CA GLN A 88 -10.43 -7.85 16.66
C GLN A 88 -10.27 -8.30 15.19
N PHE A 89 -9.04 -8.45 14.72
CA PHE A 89 -8.74 -8.85 13.33
C PHE A 89 -7.90 -10.13 13.30
N PRO A 90 -8.46 -11.31 13.60
CA PRO A 90 -7.68 -12.55 13.73
C PRO A 90 -6.94 -12.96 12.45
N ASN A 91 -7.42 -12.52 11.29
CA ASN A 91 -6.80 -12.78 9.98
C ASN A 91 -5.98 -11.59 9.46
N GLY A 92 -5.75 -10.56 10.27
CA GLY A 92 -5.13 -9.30 9.84
C GLY A 92 -6.11 -8.38 9.12
N ILE A 93 -5.62 -7.19 8.77
CA ILE A 93 -6.35 -6.14 8.05
C ILE A 93 -6.10 -6.18 6.54
N GLY A 94 -5.10 -6.95 6.11
CA GLY A 94 -4.66 -7.06 4.73
C GLY A 94 -3.36 -7.84 4.60
N THR A 95 -2.85 -7.96 3.38
CA THR A 95 -1.61 -8.67 3.06
C THR A 95 -0.46 -7.74 2.73
N LEU A 96 0.77 -8.18 2.96
CA LEU A 96 2.00 -7.48 2.54
C LEU A 96 2.42 -7.92 1.14
N GLY A 97 2.59 -6.96 0.23
CA GLY A 97 3.21 -7.17 -1.08
C GLY A 97 4.72 -6.87 -1.11
N VAL A 98 5.28 -6.38 0.01
CA VAL A 98 6.70 -6.06 0.17
C VAL A 98 7.13 -6.49 1.56
N VAL A 99 8.27 -7.15 1.66
CA VAL A 99 8.86 -7.58 2.94
C VAL A 99 10.37 -7.37 2.95
N PRO A 100 11.01 -7.32 4.13
CA PRO A 100 12.46 -7.41 4.23
C PRO A 100 12.97 -8.76 3.68
N LEU A 101 14.13 -8.74 3.00
CA LEU A 101 14.76 -9.95 2.48
C LEU A 101 15.01 -11.02 3.55
N VAL A 102 15.35 -10.57 4.76
CA VAL A 102 15.59 -11.45 5.92
C VAL A 102 14.36 -12.27 6.33
N ASN A 103 13.16 -11.88 5.89
CA ASN A 103 11.93 -12.60 6.20
C ASN A 103 11.58 -13.66 5.14
N LEU A 104 12.26 -13.71 3.99
CA LEU A 104 11.89 -14.58 2.87
C LEU A 104 11.90 -16.07 3.23
N GLU A 105 12.89 -16.50 4.01
CA GLU A 105 13.02 -17.91 4.41
C GLU A 105 11.80 -18.38 5.21
N ASN A 106 11.33 -17.56 6.16
CA ASN A 106 10.15 -17.84 6.98
C ASN A 106 8.84 -17.86 6.19
N LEU A 107 8.83 -17.26 5.00
CA LEU A 107 7.66 -17.20 4.12
C LEU A 107 7.61 -18.35 3.11
N GLY A 108 8.58 -19.28 3.15
CA GLY A 108 8.69 -20.34 2.14
C GLY A 108 8.89 -19.78 0.74
N ALA A 109 9.54 -18.61 0.63
CA ALA A 109 9.69 -17.93 -0.64
C ALA A 109 10.62 -18.69 -1.59
N ARG A 110 10.29 -18.63 -2.88
CA ARG A 110 11.01 -19.25 -4.00
C ARG A 110 11.18 -18.26 -5.13
N ASN A 111 11.99 -18.61 -6.14
CA ASN A 111 12.17 -17.82 -7.36
C ASN A 111 12.54 -16.34 -7.07
N LEU A 112 13.59 -16.12 -6.28
CA LEU A 112 14.14 -14.77 -6.13
C LEU A 112 14.70 -14.31 -7.48
N MET A 113 14.13 -13.26 -8.02
CA MET A 113 14.44 -12.76 -9.35
C MET A 113 14.36 -11.24 -9.40
N GLN A 114 14.85 -10.66 -10.50
CA GLN A 114 14.71 -9.24 -10.76
C GLN A 114 13.65 -8.99 -11.84
N LYS A 115 12.76 -8.03 -11.59
CA LYS A 115 11.73 -7.60 -12.55
C LYS A 115 11.67 -6.08 -12.61
N PHE A 116 11.22 -5.55 -13.74
CA PHE A 116 10.97 -4.12 -13.85
C PHE A 116 9.66 -3.74 -13.17
N ASN A 117 9.75 -2.84 -12.18
CA ASN A 117 8.61 -2.16 -11.60
C ASN A 117 8.73 -0.67 -11.92
N ARG A 118 7.80 -0.15 -12.75
CA ARG A 118 7.78 1.25 -13.21
C ARG A 118 9.12 1.74 -13.79
N GLY A 119 9.77 0.89 -14.59
CA GLY A 119 11.03 1.20 -15.25
C GLY A 119 12.29 1.03 -14.39
N ILE A 120 12.16 0.50 -13.16
CA ILE A 120 13.28 0.26 -12.25
C ILE A 120 13.37 -1.24 -11.99
N LEU A 121 14.58 -1.80 -12.04
CA LEU A 121 14.82 -3.21 -11.77
C LEU A 121 14.77 -3.45 -10.25
N MET A 122 13.79 -4.21 -9.79
CA MET A 122 13.55 -4.50 -8.37
C MET A 122 13.66 -5.99 -8.10
N GLN A 123 13.92 -6.37 -6.84
CA GLN A 123 13.87 -7.75 -6.41
C GLN A 123 12.42 -8.21 -6.17
N HIS A 124 12.11 -9.40 -6.65
CA HIS A 124 10.83 -10.06 -6.53
C HIS A 124 11.04 -11.50 -6.06
N ALA A 125 10.14 -12.01 -5.23
CA ALA A 125 10.10 -13.41 -4.81
C ALA A 125 8.67 -13.94 -4.92
N THR A 126 8.57 -15.24 -5.15
CA THR A 126 7.30 -15.95 -5.23
C THR A 126 6.99 -16.61 -3.89
N VAL A 127 5.75 -16.48 -3.42
CA VAL A 127 5.22 -17.17 -2.24
C VAL A 127 3.90 -17.86 -2.59
N ASP A 128 3.49 -18.83 -1.79
CA ASP A 128 2.19 -19.49 -1.99
C ASP A 128 1.03 -18.65 -1.45
N VAL A 129 1.28 -17.92 -0.35
CA VAL A 129 0.34 -17.01 0.29
C VAL A 129 1.09 -15.75 0.73
N LEU A 130 0.49 -14.58 0.50
CA LEU A 130 1.06 -13.32 1.01
C LEU A 130 0.87 -13.25 2.53
N PRO A 131 1.87 -12.80 3.30
CA PRO A 131 1.74 -12.69 4.74
C PRO A 131 0.75 -11.59 5.13
N ASN A 132 0.00 -11.83 6.21
CA ASN A 132 -0.96 -10.88 6.75
C ASN A 132 -0.26 -9.74 7.51
N SER A 133 -0.94 -8.60 7.59
CA SER A 133 -0.54 -7.41 8.32
C SER A 133 -1.60 -7.02 9.34
N TRP A 134 -1.15 -6.49 10.47
CA TRP A 134 -1.94 -5.77 11.47
C TRP A 134 -1.52 -4.30 11.58
N GLU A 135 -0.60 -3.89 10.73
CA GLU A 135 -0.12 -2.52 10.62
C GLU A 135 -0.69 -1.90 9.37
N MET A 136 -0.96 -0.60 9.41
CA MET A 136 -1.33 0.22 8.27
C MET A 136 -0.46 1.46 8.23
N SER A 137 0.00 1.80 7.03
CA SER A 137 0.66 3.06 6.75
C SER A 137 -0.28 3.98 5.98
N VAL A 138 -0.34 5.23 6.40
CA VAL A 138 -1.10 6.30 5.74
C VAL A 138 -0.15 7.45 5.45
N VAL A 139 -0.13 7.91 4.21
CA VAL A 139 0.66 9.07 3.79
C VAL A 139 -0.31 10.19 3.45
N VAL A 140 -0.13 11.33 4.11
CA VAL A 140 -0.92 12.53 3.86
C VAL A 140 -0.03 13.71 3.54
N LYS A 141 -0.54 14.66 2.78
CA LYS A 141 0.07 15.98 2.60
C LYS A 141 -0.66 16.96 3.49
N GLN A 142 0.09 17.62 4.38
CA GLN A 142 -0.49 18.63 5.28
C GLN A 142 -0.90 19.86 4.47
N GLN A 143 -2.14 20.28 4.66
CA GLN A 143 -2.68 21.54 4.15
C GLN A 143 -3.01 22.44 5.34
N LYS A 144 -3.32 23.71 5.09
CA LYS A 144 -3.53 24.72 6.15
C LYS A 144 -4.52 24.25 7.23
N ASN A 145 -5.64 23.63 6.82
CA ASN A 145 -6.73 23.22 7.72
C ASN A 145 -7.18 21.75 7.53
N TYR A 146 -6.50 20.96 6.70
CA TYR A 146 -6.90 19.58 6.38
C TYR A 146 -5.69 18.73 5.97
N TYR A 147 -5.89 17.43 5.88
CA TYR A 147 -4.91 16.47 5.40
C TYR A 147 -5.39 15.89 4.08
N LEU A 148 -4.60 16.07 3.02
CA LEU A 148 -4.89 15.45 1.73
C LEU A 148 -4.26 14.06 1.72
N LEU A 149 -5.08 13.00 1.63
CA LEU A 149 -4.62 11.63 1.49
C LEU A 149 -3.85 11.46 0.18
N ILE A 150 -2.65 10.89 0.29
CA ILE A 150 -1.81 10.51 -0.84
C ILE A 150 -1.94 9.02 -1.10
N THR A 151 -1.83 8.20 -0.06
CA THR A 151 -2.00 6.75 -0.13
C THR A 151 -2.21 6.15 1.26
N ALA A 152 -2.81 4.97 1.32
CA ALA A 152 -2.80 4.11 2.50
C ALA A 152 -2.65 2.65 2.07
N PHE A 153 -1.98 1.83 2.87
CA PHE A 153 -1.76 0.42 2.57
C PHE A 153 -1.49 -0.41 3.84
N PRO A 154 -1.81 -1.71 3.84
CA PRO A 154 -1.38 -2.60 4.91
C PRO A 154 0.14 -2.77 4.92
N GLY A 155 0.71 -2.68 6.11
CA GLY A 155 2.12 -2.87 6.39
C GLY A 155 2.79 -1.64 6.95
N LEU A 156 4.05 -1.85 7.33
CA LEU A 156 4.95 -0.77 7.71
C LEU A 156 5.28 0.12 6.51
N PRO A 157 5.68 1.37 6.75
CA PRO A 157 5.97 2.32 5.68
C PRO A 157 7.07 1.78 4.76
N SER A 158 6.80 1.78 3.46
CA SER A 158 7.79 1.51 2.43
C SER A 158 8.35 2.81 1.85
N MET A 159 9.62 2.82 1.49
CA MET A 159 10.21 3.96 0.77
C MET A 159 9.71 4.01 -0.68
N PRO A 160 9.56 5.19 -1.28
CA PRO A 160 9.29 5.31 -2.72
C PRO A 160 10.32 4.55 -3.57
N LEU A 161 9.93 4.11 -4.76
CA LEU A 161 10.88 3.51 -5.70
C LEU A 161 11.97 4.55 -6.07
N PRO A 162 13.25 4.13 -6.11
CA PRO A 162 14.34 5.05 -6.37
C PRO A 162 14.33 5.48 -7.83
N LYS A 163 14.26 6.78 -8.12
CA LYS A 163 14.20 7.26 -9.50
C LYS A 163 15.60 7.53 -10.03
N LEU A 164 15.86 7.11 -11.28
CA LEU A 164 17.18 7.18 -11.91
C LEU A 164 17.73 8.61 -12.06
N TYR A 165 16.86 9.62 -12.18
CA TYR A 165 17.25 11.02 -12.40
C TYR A 165 17.49 11.83 -11.11
N LEU A 166 17.50 11.19 -9.94
CA LEU A 166 17.66 11.87 -8.65
C LEU A 166 18.91 11.35 -7.93
N GLU A 167 20.04 12.02 -7.98
CA GLU A 167 21.11 11.80 -6.99
C GLU A 167 20.95 12.83 -5.87
N THR A 168 20.08 12.48 -4.91
CA THR A 168 19.89 13.20 -3.66
C THR A 168 19.97 12.20 -2.50
N GLU A 169 20.30 12.67 -1.30
CA GLU A 169 20.34 11.86 -0.08
C GLU A 169 19.08 11.01 0.12
N PHE A 170 17.90 11.59 -0.17
CA PHE A 170 16.63 10.89 -0.12
C PHE A 170 16.53 9.71 -1.11
N ASN A 171 17.04 9.87 -2.34
CA ASN A 171 17.05 8.77 -3.31
C ASN A 171 18.02 7.65 -2.89
N SER A 172 19.14 8.01 -2.26
CA SER A 172 20.07 7.02 -1.67
C SER A 172 19.40 6.23 -0.54
N ALA A 173 18.63 6.88 0.34
CA ALA A 173 17.85 6.19 1.36
C ALA A 173 16.78 5.26 0.75
N CYS A 174 16.12 5.68 -0.33
CA CYS A 174 15.19 4.82 -1.08
C CYS A 174 15.92 3.58 -1.63
N ARG A 175 17.10 3.75 -2.26
CA ARG A 175 17.90 2.63 -2.77
C ARG A 175 18.31 1.65 -1.66
N LEU A 176 18.77 2.16 -0.52
CA LEU A 176 19.14 1.32 0.64
C LEU A 176 17.95 0.50 1.16
N TYR A 177 16.77 1.12 1.25
CA TYR A 177 15.55 0.39 1.59
C TYR A 177 15.27 -0.74 0.59
N TRP A 178 15.27 -0.45 -0.71
CA TRP A 178 14.96 -1.45 -1.73
C TRP A 178 16.06 -2.48 -1.98
N ASN A 179 17.30 -2.25 -1.52
CA ASN A 179 18.35 -3.26 -1.49
C ASN A 179 18.15 -4.30 -0.37
N SER A 180 17.29 -4.00 0.60
CA SER A 180 16.98 -4.89 1.73
C SER A 180 15.53 -5.39 1.73
N HIS A 181 14.73 -5.01 0.72
CA HIS A 181 13.31 -5.35 0.60
C HIS A 181 13.00 -5.94 -0.77
N VAL A 182 11.98 -6.78 -0.81
CA VAL A 182 11.61 -7.57 -1.97
C VAL A 182 10.10 -7.54 -2.16
N PHE A 183 9.67 -7.45 -3.42
CA PHE A 183 8.26 -7.60 -3.79
C PHE A 183 7.85 -9.06 -3.71
N LEU A 184 6.66 -9.32 -3.17
CA LEU A 184 6.08 -10.65 -3.14
C LEU A 184 5.04 -10.79 -4.25
N GLU A 185 5.04 -11.96 -4.87
CA GLU A 185 4.04 -12.38 -5.84
C GLU A 185 3.52 -13.76 -5.48
N ILE A 186 2.23 -14.01 -5.72
CA ILE A 186 1.67 -15.34 -5.57
C ILE A 186 2.09 -16.18 -6.79
N GLY A 187 2.68 -17.35 -6.52
CA GLY A 187 3.04 -18.29 -7.57
C GLY A 187 1.80 -18.77 -8.31
N LYS A 188 1.75 -18.56 -9.62
CA LYS A 188 0.80 -19.31 -10.46
C LYS A 188 1.34 -20.74 -10.53
N GLY A 189 0.64 -21.66 -9.87
CA GLY A 189 0.90 -23.09 -9.98
C GLY A 189 0.78 -23.58 -11.41
#